data_AF-A0A5N5H883-F1
#
_entry.id   AF-A0A5N5H883-F1
#
_cell.length_a   1.000
_cell.length_b   1.000
_cell.length_c   1.000
_cell.angle_alpha   90.00
_cell.angle_beta   90.00
_cell.angle_gamma   90.00
#
_symmetry.space_group_name_H-M   'P 1'
#
loop_
_entity.id
_entity.type
_entity.pdbx_description
1 polymer ?
#
loop_
_entity_poly.entity_id
_entity_poly.type
_entity_poly.pdbx_seq_one_letter_code
_entity_poly.pdbx_strand_id
1 'polypeptide(L)'
;MEAFRMERFFERDNEIEVTGKEKGFLGSYYAARVIANMGDNYVVEYKELLEDDERTHCKETVMAHDVRPPHPNQTLPSGPRDYSSAKKKFGFGEQVDAYDNDGWWVGIVTGKKGGFCTVFFETTWDHIAYPVTHLRPHLEWRNGRWFPGKNRGRFVAENSYFSHELVECILDEKIEQEKVKKSEVQRDHEHHRMQSGWELKIVQSRTVWA
;
A
#
# COMPACT_ATOMS: atom_id res chain seq x y z
N MET A 1 33.50 23.45 18.31
CA MET A 1 32.96 22.15 17.87
C MET A 1 31.46 22.26 17.95
N GLU A 2 30.81 22.53 16.83
CA GLU A 2 29.34 22.47 16.75
C GLU A 2 28.94 21.00 16.91
N ALA A 3 28.10 20.72 17.92
CA ALA A 3 27.50 19.42 18.08
C ALA A 3 26.72 19.10 16.81
N PHE A 4 26.96 17.91 16.25
CA PHE A 4 26.20 17.36 15.14
C PHE A 4 24.73 17.26 15.58
N ARG A 5 23.95 18.31 15.28
CA ARG A 5 22.52 18.37 15.57
C ARG A 5 21.88 17.41 14.58
N MET A 6 21.42 16.26 15.06
CA MET A 6 20.62 15.34 14.26
C MET A 6 19.31 16.06 13.90
N GLU A 7 19.29 16.76 12.77
CA GLU A 7 18.07 17.21 12.12
C GLU A 7 17.16 15.99 11.91
N ARG A 8 15.90 15.89 12.34
CA ARG A 8 14.92 16.74 12.99
C ARG A 8 13.98 15.76 13.72
N PHE A 9 13.48 16.11 14.90
CA PHE A 9 12.37 15.37 15.49
C PHE A 9 11.07 15.71 14.75
N PHE A 10 10.19 14.75 14.53
CA PHE A 10 8.87 15.05 14.01
C PHE A 10 8.07 15.78 15.08
N GLU A 11 7.43 16.87 14.69
CA GLU A 11 6.56 17.63 15.58
C GLU A 11 5.12 17.11 15.47
N ARG A 12 4.28 17.54 16.41
CA ARG A 12 2.85 17.27 16.36
C ARG A 12 2.29 17.65 14.99
N ASP A 13 1.36 16.84 14.50
CA ASP A 13 0.68 16.94 13.22
C ASP A 13 1.56 16.71 11.97
N ASN A 14 2.86 16.41 12.12
CA ASN A 14 3.66 15.92 11.01
C ASN A 14 3.16 14.56 10.53
N GLU A 15 3.07 14.39 9.22
CA GLU A 15 2.85 13.09 8.60
C GLU A 15 4.16 12.30 8.56
N ILE A 16 4.05 10.99 8.80
CA ILE A 16 5.17 10.06 8.83
C ILE A 16 4.75 8.70 8.29
N GLU A 17 5.74 7.85 8.06
CA GLU A 17 5.54 6.41 7.90
C GLU A 17 6.18 5.66 9.07
N VAL A 18 5.43 4.74 9.68
CA VAL A 18 5.88 3.85 10.77
C VAL A 18 6.29 2.51 10.18
N THR A 19 7.45 2.00 10.59
CA THR A 19 8.01 0.73 10.11
C THR A 19 7.46 -0.44 10.93
N GLY A 20 6.87 -1.42 10.26
CA GLY A 20 6.44 -2.68 10.88
C GLY A 20 7.63 -3.54 11.32
N LYS A 21 7.69 -3.86 12.60
CA LYS A 21 8.77 -4.66 13.23
C LYS A 21 8.31 -6.01 13.75
N GLU A 22 7.02 -6.13 14.04
CA GLU A 22 6.47 -7.35 14.58
C GLU A 22 6.43 -8.45 13.52
N LYS A 23 6.50 -9.71 13.96
CA LYS A 23 6.36 -10.85 13.07
C LYS A 23 5.02 -10.75 12.35
N GLY A 24 5.05 -10.77 11.02
CA GLY A 24 3.86 -10.55 10.19
C GLY A 24 3.79 -9.14 9.59
N PHE A 25 4.44 -8.15 10.19
CA PHE A 25 4.54 -6.77 9.70
C PHE A 25 5.95 -6.38 9.24
N LEU A 26 6.92 -7.31 9.33
CA LEU A 26 8.28 -7.06 8.89
C LEU A 26 8.33 -6.63 7.43
N GLY A 27 8.90 -5.45 7.20
CA GLY A 27 9.03 -4.87 5.86
C GLY A 27 7.81 -4.07 5.41
N SER A 28 6.87 -3.74 6.30
CA SER A 28 5.78 -2.82 5.99
C SER A 28 6.04 -1.39 6.49
N TYR A 29 5.36 -0.44 5.86
CA TYR A 29 5.32 0.96 6.26
C TYR A 29 3.89 1.48 6.28
N TYR A 30 3.44 1.97 7.43
CA TYR A 30 2.08 2.47 7.63
C TYR A 30 2.08 3.99 7.74
N ALA A 31 1.17 4.64 7.02
CA ALA A 31 1.03 6.09 7.09
C ALA A 31 0.40 6.49 8.42
N ALA A 32 0.99 7.47 9.10
CA ALA A 32 0.53 7.94 10.40
C ALA A 32 0.76 9.45 10.55
N ARG A 33 0.17 10.03 11.60
CA ARG A 33 0.39 11.41 12.03
C ARG A 33 0.88 11.43 13.46
N VAL A 34 1.85 12.30 13.75
CA VAL A 34 2.36 12.49 15.11
C VAL A 34 1.34 13.23 15.96
N ILE A 35 0.94 12.63 17.08
CA ILE A 35 0.05 13.23 18.08
C ILE A 35 0.84 13.89 19.21
N ALA A 36 1.97 13.29 19.59
CA ALA A 36 2.89 13.83 20.58
C ALA A 36 4.32 13.37 20.31
N ASN A 37 5.26 14.27 20.58
CA ASN A 37 6.69 13.99 20.58
C ASN A 37 7.17 13.94 22.04
N MET A 38 7.73 12.79 22.44
CA MET A 38 8.19 12.54 23.80
C MET A 38 9.72 12.57 23.92
N GLY A 39 10.42 12.90 22.84
CA GLY A 39 11.88 12.93 22.76
C GLY A 39 12.45 11.73 22.00
N ASP A 40 12.47 10.55 22.62
CA ASP A 40 12.99 9.30 22.05
C ASP A 40 11.91 8.46 21.34
N ASN A 41 10.64 8.77 21.58
CA ASN A 41 9.48 8.12 21.00
C ASN A 41 8.39 9.14 20.61
N TYR A 42 7.46 8.67 19.79
CA TYR A 42 6.29 9.41 19.33
C TYR A 42 5.02 8.66 19.70
N VAL A 43 3.97 9.40 20.06
CA VAL A 43 2.60 8.88 20.00
C VAL A 43 2.07 9.22 18.62
N VAL A 44 1.62 8.21 17.88
CA VAL A 44 1.18 8.34 16.49
C VAL A 44 -0.26 7.84 16.35
N GLU A 45 -0.99 8.40 15.39
CA GLU A 45 -2.31 7.95 14.98
C GLU A 45 -2.21 7.50 13.52
N TYR A 46 -2.52 6.23 13.25
CA TYR A 46 -2.48 5.67 11.91
C TYR A 46 -3.58 6.26 11.02
N LYS A 47 -3.33 6.36 9.71
CA LYS A 47 -4.30 6.95 8.76
C LYS A 47 -5.38 5.99 8.30
N GLU A 48 -5.05 4.70 8.22
CA GLU A 48 -5.91 3.68 7.60
C GLU A 48 -6.18 2.50 8.55
N LEU A 49 -5.34 2.31 9.59
CA LEU A 49 -5.55 1.26 10.59
C LEU A 49 -6.57 1.71 11.64
N LEU A 50 -7.64 0.92 11.80
CA LEU A 50 -8.71 1.15 12.75
C LEU A 50 -8.59 0.22 13.96
N GLU A 51 -9.05 0.71 15.11
CA GLU A 51 -9.24 -0.07 16.33
C GLU A 51 -10.36 -1.12 16.14
N ASP A 52 -10.52 -2.01 17.11
CA ASP A 52 -11.56 -3.06 17.12
C ASP A 52 -13.00 -2.52 16.98
N ASP A 53 -13.20 -1.23 17.23
CA ASP A 53 -14.50 -0.57 17.06
C ASP A 53 -14.83 -0.18 15.61
N GLU A 54 -13.89 -0.38 14.68
CA GLU A 54 -13.94 -0.04 13.25
C GLU A 54 -14.33 1.43 12.98
N ARG A 55 -14.09 2.32 13.96
CA ARG A 55 -14.51 3.73 13.90
C ARG A 55 -13.39 4.68 14.23
N THR A 56 -12.51 4.28 15.14
CA THR A 56 -11.40 5.09 15.60
C THR A 56 -10.09 4.58 15.03
N HIS A 57 -9.18 5.50 14.72
CA HIS A 57 -7.87 5.14 14.20
C HIS A 57 -6.96 4.64 15.33
N CYS A 58 -6.20 3.59 15.03
CA CYS A 58 -5.22 3.02 15.94
C CYS A 58 -4.21 4.06 16.40
N LYS A 59 -3.89 4.04 17.70
CA LYS A 59 -2.83 4.86 18.28
C LYS A 59 -1.76 4.00 18.92
N GLU A 60 -0.52 4.33 18.66
CA GLU A 60 0.62 3.58 19.19
C GLU A 60 1.74 4.51 19.64
N THR A 61 2.54 4.02 20.58
CA THR A 61 3.81 4.66 20.93
C THR A 61 4.96 3.96 20.21
N VAL A 62 5.63 4.68 19.31
CA VAL A 62 6.67 4.14 18.42
C VAL A 62 8.01 4.82 18.67
N MET A 63 9.11 4.10 18.49
CA MET A 63 10.45 4.66 18.70
C MET A 63 10.83 5.62 17.57
N ALA A 64 11.66 6.63 17.86
CA ALA A 64 12.05 7.60 16.85
C ALA A 64 12.85 7.02 15.66
N HIS A 65 13.49 5.86 15.85
CA HIS A 65 14.21 5.16 14.79
C HIS A 65 13.30 4.27 13.91
N ASP A 66 12.00 4.18 14.24
CA ASP A 66 11.01 3.36 13.52
C ASP A 66 10.14 4.18 12.60
N VAL A 67 10.33 5.49 12.63
CA VAL A 67 9.58 6.44 11.84
C VAL A 67 10.47 7.08 10.78
N ARG A 68 9.87 7.38 9.65
CA ARG A 68 10.51 8.11 8.56
C ARG A 68 9.54 9.16 8.01
N PRO A 69 10.03 10.18 7.28
CA PRO A 69 9.15 11.10 6.58
C PRO A 69 8.29 10.35 5.57
N PRO A 70 7.20 10.95 5.08
CA PRO A 70 6.41 10.36 4.02
C PRO A 70 7.28 10.14 2.78
N HIS A 71 7.04 9.03 2.09
CA HIS A 71 7.77 8.71 0.88
C HIS A 71 7.62 9.84 -0.16
N PRO A 72 8.70 10.29 -0.83
CA PRO A 72 8.66 11.46 -1.71
C PRO A 72 7.75 11.28 -2.94
N ASN A 73 7.45 10.04 -3.32
CA ASN A 73 6.45 9.74 -4.36
C ASN A 73 5.11 9.36 -3.70
N GLN A 74 4.45 10.32 -3.03
CA GLN A 74 3.19 10.09 -2.30
C GLN A 74 1.99 9.75 -3.18
N THR A 75 2.08 9.89 -4.51
CA THR A 75 0.92 9.73 -5.38
C THR A 75 0.66 8.26 -5.68
N LEU A 76 -0.28 7.64 -4.96
CA LEU A 76 -1.27 6.82 -5.65
C LEU A 76 -1.83 7.70 -6.77
N PRO A 77 -1.85 7.27 -8.05
CA PRO A 77 -2.29 8.15 -9.14
C PRO A 77 -3.74 8.56 -8.87
N SER A 78 -3.92 9.80 -8.43
CA SER A 78 -5.21 10.34 -7.99
C SER A 78 -6.04 10.86 -9.17
N GLY A 79 -5.63 10.52 -10.40
CA GLY A 79 -6.40 10.80 -11.60
C GLY A 79 -5.67 10.42 -12.91
N PRO A 80 -6.36 10.55 -14.05
CA PRO A 80 -5.84 10.13 -15.37
C PRO A 80 -4.59 10.89 -15.84
N ARG A 81 -4.24 12.02 -15.21
CA ARG A 81 -3.14 12.91 -15.61
C ARG A 81 -1.81 12.63 -14.89
N ASP A 82 -1.83 11.96 -13.74
CA ASP A 82 -0.61 11.57 -13.00
C ASP A 82 0.01 10.25 -13.51
N TYR A 83 -0.58 9.69 -14.57
CA TYR A 83 -0.09 8.51 -15.29
C TYR A 83 1.30 8.71 -15.94
N SER A 84 1.85 9.92 -15.95
CA SER A 84 3.16 10.21 -16.55
C SER A 84 4.33 9.77 -15.64
N SER A 85 4.20 9.85 -14.32
CA SER A 85 5.14 9.27 -13.33
C SER A 85 4.97 7.75 -13.20
N ALA A 86 3.77 7.23 -13.51
CA ALA A 86 3.49 5.80 -13.68
C ALA A 86 4.18 5.17 -14.91
N LYS A 87 4.90 5.95 -15.73
CA LYS A 87 5.76 5.42 -16.81
C LYS A 87 7.06 4.82 -16.31
N LYS A 88 7.41 4.93 -15.01
CA LYS A 88 8.55 4.18 -14.50
C LYS A 88 8.21 2.70 -14.51
N LYS A 89 8.62 2.01 -15.57
CA LYS A 89 8.45 0.58 -15.72
C LYS A 89 9.36 -0.08 -14.68
N PHE A 90 8.78 -0.68 -13.65
CA PHE A 90 9.54 -1.54 -12.75
C PHE A 90 10.11 -2.72 -13.54
N GLY A 91 11.39 -2.99 -13.30
CA GLY A 91 12.16 -4.08 -13.91
C GLY A 91 12.31 -5.28 -12.97
N PHE A 92 12.64 -6.44 -13.55
CA PHE A 92 12.96 -7.63 -12.77
C PHE A 92 14.13 -7.36 -11.79
N GLY A 93 13.98 -7.80 -10.54
CA GLY A 93 14.97 -7.61 -9.48
C GLY A 93 14.98 -6.23 -8.83
N GLU A 94 14.14 -5.28 -9.28
CA GLU A 94 13.99 -3.99 -8.61
C GLU A 94 13.16 -4.15 -7.33
N GLN A 95 13.60 -3.48 -6.26
CA GLN A 95 12.81 -3.37 -5.04
C GLN A 95 11.72 -2.31 -5.19
N VAL A 96 10.52 -2.68 -4.76
CA VAL A 96 9.32 -1.83 -4.76
C VAL A 96 8.65 -1.91 -3.39
N ASP A 97 7.88 -0.89 -3.05
CA ASP A 97 6.86 -1.03 -2.02
C ASP A 97 5.51 -1.26 -2.72
N ALA A 98 4.79 -2.31 -2.32
CA ALA A 98 3.43 -2.61 -2.78
C ALA A 98 2.41 -2.16 -1.73
N TYR A 99 1.37 -1.44 -2.16
CA TYR A 99 0.28 -1.06 -1.28
C TYR A 99 -0.69 -2.22 -1.11
N ASP A 100 -0.77 -2.75 0.11
CA ASP A 100 -1.64 -3.87 0.49
C ASP A 100 -1.91 -3.82 2.00
N ASN A 101 -3.08 -4.30 2.45
CA ASN A 101 -3.50 -4.29 3.86
C ASN A 101 -3.14 -2.97 4.58
N ASP A 102 -3.57 -1.85 3.99
CA ASP A 102 -3.44 -0.48 4.52
C ASP A 102 -2.00 0.02 4.74
N GLY A 103 -1.02 -0.69 4.18
CA GLY A 103 0.41 -0.39 4.30
C GLY A 103 1.19 -0.58 3.01
N TRP A 104 2.44 -0.14 3.04
CA TRP A 104 3.41 -0.29 1.96
C TRP A 104 4.40 -1.40 2.29
N TRP A 105 4.42 -2.47 1.51
CA TRP A 105 5.21 -3.68 1.77
C TRP A 105 6.39 -3.80 0.83
N VAL A 106 7.59 -3.92 1.38
CA VAL A 106 8.82 -4.10 0.60
C VAL A 106 8.82 -5.46 -0.07
N GLY A 107 8.97 -5.46 -1.39
CA GLY A 107 9.11 -6.66 -2.18
C GLY A 107 10.00 -6.46 -3.40
N ILE A 108 10.14 -7.52 -4.21
CA ILE A 108 11.01 -7.55 -5.38
C ILE A 108 10.18 -7.90 -6.61
N VAL A 109 10.34 -7.14 -7.69
CA VAL A 109 9.63 -7.44 -8.94
C VAL A 109 10.22 -8.68 -9.60
N THR A 110 9.37 -9.67 -9.88
CA THR A 110 9.73 -10.97 -10.46
C THR A 110 9.02 -11.24 -11.79
N GLY A 111 8.00 -10.46 -12.11
CA GLY A 111 7.21 -10.65 -13.33
C GLY A 111 6.47 -9.39 -13.75
N LYS A 112 6.02 -9.37 -15.00
CA LYS A 112 5.20 -8.28 -15.54
C LYS A 112 4.30 -8.78 -16.66
N LYS A 113 2.99 -8.53 -16.53
CA LYS A 113 1.98 -8.89 -17.54
C LYS A 113 0.83 -7.89 -17.49
N GLY A 114 0.40 -7.38 -18.64
CA GLY A 114 -0.86 -6.63 -18.75
C GLY A 114 -1.04 -5.41 -17.82
N GLY A 115 0.02 -4.65 -17.52
CA GLY A 115 -0.08 -3.50 -16.59
C GLY A 115 0.01 -3.86 -15.10
N PHE A 116 0.26 -5.14 -14.80
CA PHE A 116 0.56 -5.65 -13.46
C PHE A 116 2.03 -6.04 -13.35
N CYS A 117 2.55 -5.99 -12.13
CA CYS A 117 3.85 -6.50 -11.75
C CYS A 117 3.68 -7.55 -10.66
N THR A 118 4.33 -8.70 -10.81
CA THR A 118 4.43 -9.71 -9.75
C THR A 118 5.53 -9.28 -8.79
N VAL A 119 5.18 -9.15 -7.52
CA VAL A 119 6.06 -8.80 -6.42
C VAL A 119 6.24 -10.02 -5.54
N PHE A 120 7.49 -10.35 -5.27
CA PHE A 120 7.88 -11.40 -4.32
C PHE A 120 8.20 -10.78 -2.96
N PHE A 121 7.66 -11.38 -1.90
CA PHE A 121 7.88 -10.98 -0.52
C PHE A 121 8.78 -11.98 0.19
N GLU A 122 9.98 -11.56 0.55
CA GLU A 122 10.97 -12.44 1.21
C GLU A 122 10.53 -12.96 2.57
N THR A 123 9.66 -12.22 3.26
CA THR A 123 9.21 -12.57 4.62
C THR A 123 8.17 -13.68 4.62
N THR A 124 7.29 -13.73 3.62
CA THR A 124 6.22 -14.74 3.52
C THR A 124 6.47 -15.78 2.43
N TRP A 125 7.43 -15.52 1.53
CA TRP A 125 7.69 -16.30 0.31
C TRP A 125 6.57 -16.24 -0.73
N ASP A 126 5.66 -15.29 -0.59
CA ASP A 126 4.55 -15.14 -1.53
C ASP A 126 4.95 -14.36 -2.77
N HIS A 127 4.24 -14.68 -3.85
CA HIS A 127 4.25 -13.92 -5.09
C HIS A 127 2.87 -13.36 -5.31
N ILE A 128 2.79 -12.05 -5.52
CA ILE A 128 1.52 -11.36 -5.66
C ILE A 128 1.59 -10.38 -6.82
N ALA A 129 0.62 -10.48 -7.72
CA ALA A 129 0.42 -9.52 -8.77
C ALA A 129 -0.28 -8.25 -8.23
N TYR A 130 0.36 -7.10 -8.42
CA TYR A 130 -0.24 -5.80 -8.14
C TYR A 130 -0.35 -4.97 -9.42
N PRO A 131 -1.38 -4.11 -9.54
CA PRO A 131 -1.39 -3.09 -10.56
C PRO A 131 -0.17 -2.19 -10.38
N VAL A 132 0.46 -1.74 -11.47
CA VAL A 132 1.61 -0.81 -11.39
C VAL A 132 1.26 0.47 -10.60
N THR A 133 -0.02 0.84 -10.52
CA THR A 133 -0.52 2.00 -9.74
C THR A 133 -0.46 1.79 -8.22
N HIS A 134 -0.38 0.55 -7.74
CA HIS A 134 -0.22 0.21 -6.32
C HIS A 134 1.24 -0.02 -5.93
N LEU A 135 2.17 0.27 -6.85
CA LEU A 135 3.60 0.10 -6.61
C LEU A 135 4.29 1.45 -6.62
N ARG A 136 5.26 1.61 -5.72
CA ARG A 136 6.23 2.71 -5.74
C ARG A 136 7.65 2.16 -5.67
N PRO A 137 8.65 2.87 -6.21
CA PRO A 137 10.05 2.46 -6.02
C PRO A 137 10.37 2.40 -4.53
N HIS A 138 11.01 1.32 -4.07
CA HIS A 138 11.45 1.25 -2.68
C HIS A 138 12.57 2.26 -2.43
N LEU A 139 12.40 3.07 -1.39
CA LEU A 139 13.44 3.98 -0.89
C LEU A 139 13.70 3.70 0.59
N GLU A 140 14.98 3.67 0.95
CA GLU A 140 15.44 3.55 2.33
C GLU A 140 15.72 4.94 2.90
N TRP A 141 15.18 5.24 4.08
CA TRP A 141 15.48 6.47 4.81
C TRP A 141 16.65 6.23 5.76
N ARG A 142 17.76 6.96 5.59
CA ARG A 142 18.95 6.86 6.44
C ARG A 142 19.56 8.24 6.65
N ASN A 143 19.86 8.59 7.90
CA ASN A 143 20.59 9.82 8.27
C ASN A 143 20.03 11.09 7.57
N GLY A 144 18.71 11.26 7.58
CA GLY A 144 18.08 12.45 7.00
C GLY A 144 17.96 12.45 5.47
N ARG A 145 18.23 11.32 4.79
CA ARG A 145 18.23 11.24 3.32
C ARG A 145 17.58 9.97 2.81
N TRP A 146 16.96 10.06 1.63
CA TRP A 146 16.41 8.94 0.89
C TRP A 146 17.46 8.30 -0.02
N PHE A 147 17.53 6.97 -0.01
CA PHE A 147 18.41 6.18 -0.86
C PHE A 147 17.60 5.16 -1.67
N PRO A 148 17.95 4.88 -2.93
CA PRO A 148 17.34 3.80 -3.69
C PRO A 148 17.51 2.44 -3.02
N GLY A 149 16.47 1.60 -3.11
CA GLY A 149 16.57 0.19 -2.77
C GLY A 149 17.66 -0.53 -3.56
N LYS A 150 18.13 -1.67 -3.02
CA LYS A 150 19.16 -2.49 -3.66
C LYS A 150 18.54 -3.27 -4.81
N ASN A 151 19.23 -3.32 -5.95
CA ASN A 151 18.87 -4.26 -7.01
C ASN A 151 19.23 -5.68 -6.58
N ARG A 152 18.23 -6.57 -6.55
CA ARG A 152 18.38 -7.97 -6.12
C ARG A 152 18.30 -8.96 -7.29
N GLY A 153 18.44 -8.51 -8.53
CA GLY A 153 18.29 -9.35 -9.72
C GLY A 153 19.15 -10.62 -9.72
N ARG A 154 20.38 -10.57 -9.20
CA ARG A 154 21.24 -11.77 -9.09
C ARG A 154 20.69 -12.79 -8.09
N PHE A 155 20.24 -12.32 -6.92
CA PHE A 155 19.64 -13.17 -5.88
C PHE A 155 18.39 -13.89 -6.42
N VAL A 156 17.59 -13.20 -7.23
CA VAL A 156 16.38 -13.77 -7.83
C VAL A 156 16.72 -14.75 -8.96
N ALA A 157 17.63 -14.41 -9.86
CA ALA A 157 17.99 -15.27 -10.99
C ALA A 157 18.63 -16.61 -10.59
N GLU A 158 19.36 -16.64 -9.48
CA GLU A 158 20.04 -17.84 -8.97
C GLU A 158 19.14 -18.70 -8.07
N ASN A 159 17.92 -18.26 -7.77
CA ASN A 159 17.01 -18.95 -6.87
C ASN A 159 15.95 -19.75 -7.66
N SER A 160 15.96 -21.06 -7.44
CA SER A 160 15.13 -22.04 -8.16
C SER A 160 13.62 -21.88 -7.94
N TYR A 161 13.19 -21.10 -6.95
CA TYR A 161 11.77 -20.80 -6.71
C TYR A 161 11.18 -19.81 -7.74
N PHE A 162 12.02 -19.08 -8.48
CA PHE A 162 11.57 -18.04 -9.42
C PHE A 162 11.25 -18.55 -10.83
N SER A 163 10.76 -19.80 -10.98
CA SER A 163 10.44 -20.30 -12.31
C SER A 163 9.41 -19.38 -13.00
N HIS A 164 9.65 -19.09 -14.28
CA HIS A 164 8.77 -18.25 -15.11
C HIS A 164 7.32 -18.73 -15.08
N GLU A 165 7.14 -20.05 -15.00
CA GLU A 165 5.85 -20.73 -14.95
C GLU A 165 5.07 -20.42 -13.66
N LEU A 166 5.72 -20.38 -12.49
CA LEU A 166 5.05 -20.00 -11.23
C LEU A 166 4.57 -18.54 -11.26
N VAL A 167 5.39 -17.65 -11.83
CA VAL A 167 5.04 -16.23 -11.97
C VAL A 167 3.85 -16.04 -12.91
N GLU A 168 3.80 -16.77 -14.02
CA GLU A 168 2.68 -16.73 -14.96
C GLU A 168 1.38 -17.27 -14.35
N CYS A 169 1.42 -18.40 -13.64
CA CYS A 169 0.26 -18.99 -12.98
C CYS A 169 -0.38 -18.03 -11.96
N ILE A 170 0.43 -17.35 -11.15
CA ILE A 170 -0.05 -16.41 -10.13
C ILE A 170 -0.68 -15.16 -10.74
N LEU A 171 -0.12 -14.69 -11.87
CA LEU A 171 -0.67 -13.56 -12.60
C LEU A 171 -2.05 -13.89 -13.18
N ASP A 172 -2.20 -15.08 -13.77
CA ASP A 172 -3.46 -15.49 -14.38
C ASP A 172 -4.54 -15.68 -13.32
N GLU A 173 -4.22 -16.31 -12.18
CA GLU A 173 -5.19 -16.50 -11.09
C GLU A 173 -5.67 -15.18 -10.47
N LYS A 174 -4.78 -14.21 -10.20
CA LYS A 174 -5.18 -12.91 -9.60
C LYS A 174 -5.94 -12.01 -10.56
N ILE A 175 -5.62 -12.04 -11.85
CA ILE A 175 -6.42 -11.33 -12.87
C ILE A 175 -7.86 -11.87 -12.88
N GLU A 176 -8.03 -13.18 -12.76
CA GLU A 176 -9.37 -13.77 -12.66
C GLU A 176 -10.07 -13.39 -11.35
N GLN A 177 -9.39 -13.43 -10.20
CA GLN A 177 -9.99 -13.01 -8.92
C GLN A 177 -10.44 -11.54 -8.92
N GLU A 178 -9.67 -10.63 -9.53
CA GLU A 178 -10.05 -9.21 -9.67
C GLU A 178 -11.23 -9.02 -10.63
N LYS A 179 -11.33 -9.81 -11.70
CA LYS A 179 -12.53 -9.81 -12.56
C LYS A 179 -13.77 -10.25 -11.78
N VAL A 180 -13.64 -11.29 -10.96
CA VAL A 180 -14.72 -11.79 -10.11
C VAL A 180 -15.14 -10.72 -9.10
N LYS A 181 -14.20 -10.11 -8.37
CA LYS A 181 -14.50 -9.03 -7.41
C LYS A 181 -15.19 -7.83 -8.06
N LYS A 182 -14.71 -7.36 -9.21
CA LYS A 182 -15.38 -6.26 -9.95
C LYS A 182 -16.78 -6.62 -10.40
N SER A 183 -17.00 -7.88 -10.80
CA SER A 183 -18.33 -8.37 -11.17
C SER A 183 -19.28 -8.47 -9.98
N GLU A 184 -18.79 -8.80 -8.79
CA GLU A 184 -19.58 -8.81 -7.55
C GLU A 184 -19.99 -7.40 -7.14
N VAL A 185 -19.04 -6.47 -7.09
CA VAL A 185 -19.31 -5.07 -6.75
C VAL A 185 -20.30 -4.43 -7.73
N GLN A 186 -20.22 -4.77 -9.03
CA GLN A 186 -21.18 -4.29 -10.02
C GLN A 186 -22.58 -4.88 -9.80
N ARG A 187 -22.68 -6.18 -9.49
CA ARG A 187 -23.96 -6.83 -9.17
C ARG A 187 -24.60 -6.23 -7.92
N ASP A 188 -23.82 -5.94 -6.89
CA ASP A 188 -24.32 -5.33 -5.66
C ASP A 188 -24.81 -3.90 -5.88
N HIS A 189 -24.09 -3.10 -6.70
CA HIS A 189 -24.54 -1.78 -7.12
C HIS A 189 -25.84 -1.82 -7.93
N GLU A 190 -25.96 -2.75 -8.88
CA GLU A 190 -27.18 -2.94 -9.66
C GLU A 190 -28.35 -3.38 -8.77
N HIS A 191 -28.11 -4.30 -7.83
CA HIS A 191 -29.12 -4.75 -6.87
C HIS A 191 -29.62 -3.60 -5.98
N HIS A 192 -28.72 -2.78 -5.42
CA HIS A 192 -29.09 -1.61 -4.62
C HIS A 192 -29.85 -0.55 -5.46
N ARG A 193 -29.46 -0.34 -6.71
CA ARG A 193 -30.17 0.55 -7.65
C ARG A 193 -31.57 0.03 -7.98
N MET A 194 -31.74 -1.28 -8.14
CA MET A 194 -33.05 -1.87 -8.36
C MET A 194 -33.94 -1.68 -7.13
N GLN A 195 -33.45 -2.01 -5.93
CA GLN A 195 -34.21 -1.86 -4.69
C GLN A 195 -34.69 -0.41 -4.46
N SER A 196 -33.82 0.57 -4.62
CA SER A 196 -34.20 2.00 -4.53
C SER A 196 -35.20 2.42 -5.61
N GLY A 197 -35.10 1.88 -6.83
CA GLY A 197 -36.08 2.10 -7.90
C GLY A 197 -37.45 1.47 -7.64
N TRP A 198 -37.50 0.31 -6.96
CA TRP A 198 -38.75 -0.32 -6.53
C TRP A 198 -39.43 0.49 -5.42
N GLU A 199 -38.68 1.00 -4.44
CA GLU A 199 -39.22 1.83 -3.35
C GLU A 199 -39.82 3.14 -3.87
N LEU A 200 -39.17 3.81 -4.82
CA LEU A 200 -39.69 5.03 -5.46
C LEU A 200 -41.03 4.78 -6.18
N LYS A 201 -41.19 3.62 -6.84
CA LYS A 201 -42.45 3.25 -7.50
C LYS A 201 -43.57 2.98 -6.49
N ILE A 202 -43.26 2.34 -5.36
CA ILE A 202 -44.23 2.11 -4.28
C ILE A 202 -44.72 3.43 -3.68
N VAL A 203 -43.83 4.40 -3.47
CA VAL A 203 -44.17 5.72 -2.94
C VAL A 203 -45.05 6.51 -3.92
N GLN A 204 -44.73 6.49 -5.23
CA GLN A 204 -45.55 7.13 -6.26
C GLN A 204 -46.92 6.49 -6.43
N SER A 205 -47.04 5.15 -6.35
CA SER A 205 -48.35 4.49 -6.40
C SER A 205 -49.23 4.81 -5.20
N ARG A 206 -48.65 5.10 -4.02
CA ARG A 206 -49.41 5.52 -2.83
C ARG A 206 -49.91 6.97 -2.89
N THR A 207 -49.32 7.81 -3.74
CA THR A 207 -49.75 9.23 -3.91
C THR A 207 -50.88 9.40 -4.92
N VAL A 208 -51.20 8.37 -5.72
CA VAL A 208 -52.26 8.41 -6.76
C VAL A 208 -53.63 7.99 -6.21
N TRP A 209 -53.71 7.53 -4.95
CA TRP A 209 -54.96 7.14 -4.28
C TRP A 209 -55.24 7.96 -3.01
N ALA A 210 -54.98 9.28 -3.08
CA ALA A 210 -55.35 10.26 -2.05
C ALA A 210 -56.15 11.40 -2.65
#